data_AF-A0AAE0WYQ4-F1
#
_entry.id   AF-A0AAE0WYQ4-F1
#
_cell.length_a   1.000
_cell.length_b   1.000
_cell.length_c   1.000
_cell.angle_alpha   90.00
_cell.angle_beta   90.00
_cell.angle_gamma   90.00
#
_symmetry.space_group_name_H-M   'P 1'
#
loop_
_entity.id
_entity.type
_entity.pdbx_description
1 polymer ?
#
loop_
_entity_poly.entity_id
_entity_poly.type
_entity_poly.pdbx_seq_one_letter_code
_entity_poly.pdbx_strand_id
1 'polypeptide(L)'
;AGAVPRGSAGTVLWTSRDKRIGGSLVGVKRAINVACMTDAEAMALLETVGNRKIGEGERDGAAQLPAELDWFPLTVSQAAAYMQRTLMTSNAYLLKLARGKKRWKTLQQSEFNRHRRAGLSNSILET
;
A
#
# COMPACT_ATOMS: atom_id res chain seq x y z
N ALA A 1 1.32 30.12 -22.78
CA ALA A 1 0.54 29.28 -21.84
C ALA A 1 -0.82 29.94 -21.63
N GLY A 2 -1.92 29.21 -21.78
CA GLY A 2 -3.28 29.75 -21.59
C GLY A 2 -3.74 29.63 -20.13
N ALA A 3 -4.35 30.67 -19.58
CA ALA A 3 -4.97 30.63 -18.25
C ALA A 3 -6.33 29.92 -18.32
N VAL A 4 -6.73 29.26 -17.21
CA VAL A 4 -8.08 28.70 -17.08
C VAL A 4 -9.08 29.85 -16.90
N PRO A 5 -10.07 30.02 -17.78
CA PRO A 5 -11.10 31.06 -17.63
C PRO A 5 -11.89 30.89 -16.33
N ARG A 6 -12.16 31.99 -15.63
CA ARG A 6 -12.93 31.98 -14.37
C ARG A 6 -14.42 32.16 -14.70
N GLY A 7 -15.23 31.15 -14.37
CA GLY A 7 -16.69 31.18 -14.49
C GLY A 7 -17.36 30.58 -13.26
N SER A 8 -18.61 30.96 -12.98
CA SER A 8 -19.34 30.56 -11.76
C SER A 8 -19.76 29.08 -11.71
N ALA A 9 -19.71 28.37 -12.83
CA ALA A 9 -20.16 26.97 -12.94
C ALA A 9 -19.03 25.93 -12.87
N GLY A 10 -17.76 26.36 -12.93
CA GLY A 10 -16.61 25.45 -12.97
C GLY A 10 -16.04 25.15 -11.59
N THR A 11 -15.75 23.89 -11.30
CA THR A 11 -15.03 23.46 -10.08
C THR A 11 -13.83 22.60 -10.45
N VAL A 12 -12.69 22.82 -9.79
CA VAL A 12 -11.46 22.03 -10.00
C VAL A 12 -11.19 21.20 -8.76
N LEU A 13 -11.07 19.88 -8.93
CA LEU A 13 -10.63 18.95 -7.89
C LEU A 13 -9.13 18.70 -8.03
N TRP A 14 -8.38 18.97 -6.96
CA TRP A 14 -6.96 18.66 -6.88
C TRP A 14 -6.75 17.44 -5.97
N THR A 15 -5.95 16.48 -6.42
CA THR A 15 -5.46 15.39 -5.58
C THR A 15 -3.95 15.56 -5.40
N SER A 16 -3.46 15.39 -4.17
CA SER A 16 -2.04 15.55 -3.86
C SER A 16 -1.66 14.70 -2.64
N ARG A 17 -0.40 14.28 -2.60
CA ARG A 17 0.23 13.66 -1.42
C ARG A 17 0.78 14.71 -0.43
N ASP A 18 0.90 15.97 -0.86
CA ASP A 18 1.40 17.06 -0.03
C ASP A 18 0.25 17.81 0.64
N LYS A 19 0.11 17.62 1.96
CA LYS A 19 -0.95 18.27 2.77
C LYS A 19 -0.88 19.81 2.74
N ARG A 20 0.28 20.40 2.40
CA ARG A 20 0.46 21.87 2.38
C ARG A 20 -0.41 22.56 1.31
N ILE A 21 -0.85 21.83 0.27
CA ILE A 21 -1.69 22.41 -0.79
C ILE A 21 -3.04 22.93 -0.30
N GLY A 22 -3.54 22.39 0.82
CA GLY A 22 -4.80 22.85 1.43
C GLY A 22 -4.71 24.26 1.99
N GLY A 23 -3.51 24.71 2.38
CA GLY A 23 -3.27 26.08 2.84
C GLY A 23 -2.92 27.04 1.70
N SER A 24 -2.12 26.58 0.73
CA SER A 24 -1.52 27.45 -0.28
C SER A 24 -2.33 27.60 -1.57
N LEU A 25 -3.12 26.59 -1.96
CA LEU A 25 -3.83 26.56 -3.26
C LEU A 25 -5.34 26.40 -3.10
N VAL A 26 -5.77 25.43 -2.29
CA VAL A 26 -7.18 25.02 -2.18
C VAL A 26 -7.64 25.31 -0.76
N GLY A 27 -7.80 26.61 -0.43
CA GLY A 27 -7.94 27.12 0.94
C GLY A 27 -8.58 26.21 2.00
N VAL A 28 -8.04 26.23 3.22
CA VAL A 28 -8.10 25.19 4.27
C VAL A 28 -9.44 24.49 4.44
N LYS A 29 -10.57 25.22 4.42
CA LYS A 29 -11.92 24.65 4.60
C LYS A 29 -12.36 23.70 3.47
N ARG A 30 -11.68 23.71 2.33
CA ARG A 30 -11.96 22.87 1.16
C ARG A 30 -11.02 21.67 1.04
N ALA A 31 -10.03 21.56 1.90
CA ALA A 31 -9.09 20.45 1.89
C ALA A 31 -9.72 19.22 2.59
N ILE A 32 -9.68 18.08 1.92
CA ILE A 32 -10.14 16.79 2.48
C ILE A 32 -8.91 15.92 2.70
N ASN A 33 -8.67 15.52 3.95
CA ASN A 33 -7.63 14.54 4.27
C ASN A 33 -8.19 13.13 4.11
N VAL A 34 -7.67 12.38 3.15
CA VAL A 34 -8.03 10.96 2.97
C VAL A 34 -7.20 10.13 3.94
N ALA A 35 -7.86 9.53 4.93
CA ALA A 35 -7.23 8.66 5.93
C ALA A 35 -6.93 7.26 5.35
N CYS A 36 -6.19 6.44 6.12
CA CYS A 36 -6.06 5.02 5.82
C CYS A 36 -7.42 4.32 5.93
N MET A 37 -7.51 3.15 5.31
CA MET A 37 -8.69 2.31 5.35
C MET A 37 -8.91 1.73 6.76
N THR A 38 -10.16 1.55 7.17
CA THR A 38 -10.53 0.84 8.40
C THR A 38 -10.41 -0.68 8.23
N ASP A 39 -10.39 -1.44 9.33
CA ASP A 39 -10.39 -2.90 9.26
C ASP A 39 -11.61 -3.46 8.51
N ALA A 40 -12.79 -2.86 8.72
CA ALA A 40 -14.02 -3.28 8.05
C ALA A 40 -13.95 -3.06 6.53
N GLU A 41 -13.47 -1.89 6.10
CA GLU A 41 -13.25 -1.60 4.69
C GLU A 41 -12.17 -2.51 4.09
N ALA A 42 -11.11 -2.81 4.85
CA ALA A 42 -10.04 -3.69 4.41
C ALA A 42 -10.53 -5.13 4.19
N MET A 43 -11.32 -5.65 5.13
CA MET A 43 -11.96 -6.97 5.01
C MET A 43 -12.92 -7.00 3.82
N ALA A 44 -13.74 -5.98 3.64
CA ALA A 44 -14.64 -5.87 2.50
C ALA A 44 -13.87 -5.84 1.17
N LEU A 45 -12.74 -5.11 1.11
CA LEU A 45 -11.90 -5.04 -0.08
C LEU A 45 -11.21 -6.38 -0.38
N LEU A 46 -10.71 -7.09 0.66
CA LEU A 46 -10.14 -8.43 0.51
C LEU A 46 -11.14 -9.41 -0.10
N GLU A 47 -12.38 -9.43 0.39
CA GLU A 47 -13.42 -10.31 -0.14
C GLU A 47 -13.84 -9.93 -1.57
N THR A 48 -13.98 -8.62 -1.82
CA THR A 48 -14.43 -8.10 -3.11
C THR A 48 -13.40 -8.38 -4.20
N VAL A 49 -12.12 -8.05 -3.96
CA VAL A 49 -11.05 -8.27 -4.94
C VAL A 49 -10.67 -9.76 -5.01
N GLY A 50 -10.71 -10.46 -3.88
CA GLY A 50 -10.46 -11.91 -3.83
C GLY A 50 -11.57 -12.75 -4.46
N ASN A 51 -12.72 -12.15 -4.79
CA ASN A 51 -13.91 -12.81 -5.31
C ASN A 51 -14.34 -14.03 -4.50
N ARG A 52 -14.20 -13.95 -3.17
CA ARG A 52 -14.62 -15.00 -2.24
C ARG A 52 -14.89 -14.43 -0.86
N LYS A 53 -15.77 -15.09 -0.11
CA LYS A 53 -15.93 -14.82 1.32
C LYS A 53 -14.80 -15.44 2.11
N ILE A 54 -14.40 -14.76 3.18
CA ILE A 54 -13.40 -15.29 4.10
C ILE A 54 -14.09 -16.30 5.03
N GLY A 55 -13.68 -17.55 4.94
CA GLY A 55 -14.17 -18.61 5.82
C GLY A 55 -13.61 -18.48 7.24
N GLU A 56 -14.28 -19.10 8.22
CA GLU A 56 -13.91 -19.03 9.64
C GLU A 56 -12.45 -19.44 9.89
N GLY A 57 -11.97 -20.51 9.26
CA GLY A 57 -10.59 -21.00 9.42
C GLY A 57 -9.49 -20.11 8.82
N GLU A 58 -9.84 -19.08 8.04
CA GLU A 58 -8.89 -18.10 7.47
C GLU A 58 -9.06 -16.72 8.12
N ARG A 59 -10.07 -16.54 8.99
CA ARG A 59 -10.49 -15.24 9.50
C ARG A 59 -9.39 -14.51 10.26
N ASP A 60 -8.63 -15.21 11.09
CA ASP A 60 -7.54 -14.61 11.87
C ASP A 60 -6.43 -14.07 10.95
N GLY A 61 -6.03 -14.86 9.94
CA GLY A 61 -5.05 -14.44 8.95
C GLY A 61 -5.54 -13.26 8.12
N ALA A 62 -6.81 -13.29 7.71
CA ALA A 62 -7.40 -12.19 6.97
C ALA A 62 -7.54 -10.92 7.81
N ALA A 63 -7.80 -11.03 9.12
CA ALA A 63 -7.87 -9.89 10.04
C ALA A 63 -6.47 -9.30 10.32
N GLN A 64 -5.42 -10.11 10.34
CA GLN A 64 -4.04 -9.64 10.53
C GLN A 64 -3.45 -8.99 9.27
N LEU A 65 -3.88 -9.44 8.08
CA LEU A 65 -3.28 -9.04 6.81
C LEU A 65 -3.32 -7.52 6.52
N PRO A 66 -4.41 -6.77 6.77
CA PRO A 66 -4.45 -5.32 6.58
C PRO A 66 -3.36 -4.57 7.34
N ALA A 67 -3.07 -4.96 8.58
CA ALA A 67 -2.04 -4.34 9.41
C ALA A 67 -0.63 -4.54 8.82
N GLU A 68 -0.35 -5.74 8.28
CA GLU A 68 0.91 -6.03 7.60
C GLU A 68 1.09 -5.29 6.26
N LEU A 69 -0.01 -4.73 5.72
CA LEU A 69 -0.10 -4.01 4.46
C LEU A 69 -0.39 -2.51 4.64
N ASP A 70 -0.21 -2.00 5.87
CA ASP A 70 -0.41 -0.59 6.27
C ASP A 70 -1.82 -0.04 5.97
N TRP A 71 -2.81 -0.92 5.86
CA TRP A 71 -4.20 -0.56 5.50
C TRP A 71 -4.30 0.26 4.19
N PHE A 72 -3.34 0.14 3.28
CA PHE A 72 -3.41 0.82 1.99
C PHE A 72 -4.33 0.06 1.03
N PRO A 73 -5.34 0.71 0.42
CA PRO A 73 -6.27 0.03 -0.49
C PRO A 73 -5.56 -0.70 -1.63
N LEU A 74 -4.47 -0.13 -2.15
CA LEU A 74 -3.72 -0.72 -3.25
C LEU A 74 -2.99 -2.00 -2.84
N THR A 75 -2.31 -2.01 -1.69
CA THR A 75 -1.55 -3.19 -1.23
C THR A 75 -2.49 -4.33 -0.87
N VAL A 76 -3.61 -4.01 -0.21
CA VAL A 76 -4.69 -4.97 0.10
C VAL A 76 -5.28 -5.56 -1.19
N SER A 77 -5.59 -4.73 -2.20
CA SER A 77 -6.10 -5.21 -3.49
C SER A 77 -5.10 -6.11 -4.22
N GLN A 78 -3.82 -5.74 -4.21
CA GLN A 78 -2.76 -6.54 -4.84
C GLN A 78 -2.59 -7.90 -4.14
N ALA A 79 -2.62 -7.93 -2.80
CA ALA A 79 -2.58 -9.17 -2.04
C ALA A 79 -3.79 -10.06 -2.35
N ALA A 80 -5.00 -9.50 -2.33
CA ALA A 80 -6.23 -10.22 -2.66
C ALA A 80 -6.20 -10.81 -4.08
N ALA A 81 -5.85 -10.00 -5.08
CA ALA A 81 -5.74 -10.46 -6.47
C ALA A 81 -4.68 -11.54 -6.64
N TYR A 82 -3.53 -11.41 -5.97
CA TYR A 82 -2.49 -12.44 -5.97
C TYR A 82 -2.98 -13.75 -5.34
N MET A 83 -3.63 -13.67 -4.18
CA MET A 83 -4.19 -14.83 -3.47
C MET A 83 -5.24 -15.55 -4.32
N GLN A 84 -6.15 -14.79 -4.92
CA GLN A 84 -7.15 -15.31 -5.85
C GLN A 84 -6.50 -16.07 -7.01
N ARG A 85 -5.51 -15.45 -7.67
CA ARG A 85 -4.86 -16.02 -8.86
C ARG A 85 -4.00 -17.25 -8.56
N THR A 86 -3.55 -17.39 -7.31
CA THR A 86 -2.68 -18.50 -6.87
C THR A 86 -3.39 -19.51 -5.98
N LEU A 87 -4.71 -19.35 -5.77
CA LEU A 87 -5.51 -20.16 -4.84
C LEU A 87 -4.91 -20.21 -3.43
N MET A 88 -4.27 -19.11 -3.01
CA MET A 88 -3.57 -19.01 -1.73
C MET A 88 -4.51 -18.50 -0.63
N THR A 89 -4.33 -18.98 0.59
CA THR A 89 -5.02 -18.47 1.79
C THR A 89 -4.28 -17.27 2.39
N SER A 90 -4.98 -16.43 3.14
CA SER A 90 -4.43 -15.28 3.85
C SER A 90 -3.30 -15.69 4.79
N ASN A 91 -3.45 -16.80 5.51
CA ASN A 91 -2.38 -17.39 6.34
C ASN A 91 -1.14 -17.76 5.52
N ALA A 92 -1.32 -18.41 4.36
CA ALA A 92 -0.20 -18.77 3.49
C ALA A 92 0.49 -17.53 2.89
N TYR A 93 -0.28 -16.50 2.55
CA TYR A 93 0.25 -15.23 2.07
C TYR A 93 1.04 -14.49 3.16
N LEU A 94 0.53 -14.43 4.39
CA LEU A 94 1.24 -13.86 5.54
C LEU A 94 2.58 -14.57 5.79
N LEU A 95 2.59 -15.90 5.74
CA LEU A 95 3.83 -16.68 5.87
C LEU A 95 4.82 -16.34 4.76
N LYS A 96 4.34 -16.19 3.52
CA LYS A 96 5.16 -15.78 2.37
C LYS A 96 5.72 -14.37 2.57
N LEU A 97 4.90 -13.43 3.02
CA LEU A 97 5.31 -12.05 3.30
C LEU A 97 6.39 -12.00 4.38
N ALA A 98 6.20 -12.74 5.49
CA ALA A 98 7.18 -12.84 6.57
C ALA A 98 8.52 -13.44 6.09
N ARG A 99 8.49 -14.47 5.23
CA ARG A 99 9.70 -15.04 4.60
C ARG A 99 10.40 -14.02 3.71
N GLY A 100 9.64 -13.24 2.94
CA GLY A 100 10.16 -12.12 2.14
C GLY A 100 10.89 -11.08 3.00
N LYS A 101 10.26 -10.65 4.10
CA LYS A 101 10.85 -9.69 5.07
C LYS A 101 12.13 -10.25 5.73
N LYS A 102 12.17 -11.55 6.07
CA LYS A 102 13.39 -12.20 6.59
C LYS A 102 14.52 -12.21 5.56
N ARG A 103 14.21 -12.62 4.33
CA ARG A 103 15.18 -12.61 3.21
C ARG A 103 15.72 -11.20 2.94
N TRP A 104 14.86 -10.18 3.01
CA TRP A 104 15.26 -8.79 2.91
C TRP A 104 16.29 -8.40 3.97
N LYS A 105 16.04 -8.72 5.25
CA LYS A 105 16.97 -8.43 6.35
C LYS A 105 18.34 -9.08 6.14
N THR A 106 18.38 -10.31 5.61
CA THR A 106 19.63 -10.98 5.26
C THR A 106 20.36 -10.27 4.11
N LEU A 107 19.64 -9.81 3.08
CA LEU A 107 20.24 -9.10 1.94
C LEU A 107 20.77 -7.70 2.30
N GLN A 108 20.27 -7.08 3.39
CA GLN A 108 20.83 -5.85 3.93
C GLN A 108 22.13 -6.07 4.73
N GLN A 109 22.46 -7.30 5.12
CA GLN A 109 23.76 -7.60 5.73
C GLN A 109 24.83 -7.54 4.63
N SER A 110 25.61 -6.46 4.60
CA SER A 110 26.68 -6.31 3.62
C SER A 110 27.78 -7.34 3.90
N GLU A 111 27.88 -8.38 3.08
CA GLU A 111 29.11 -9.18 3.03
C GLU A 111 30.24 -8.34 2.43
N PHE A 112 31.41 -8.39 3.07
CA PHE A 112 32.60 -7.68 2.61
C PHE A 112 33.01 -8.20 1.23
N ASN A 113 32.86 -7.35 0.21
CA ASN A 113 33.27 -7.66 -1.15
C ASN A 113 34.48 -6.80 -1.53
N ARG A 114 35.67 -7.42 -1.58
CA ARG A 114 36.96 -6.78 -1.93
C ARG A 114 36.98 -6.10 -3.31
N HIS A 115 36.02 -6.38 -4.18
CA HIS A 115 35.90 -5.81 -5.52
C HIS A 115 34.89 -4.66 -5.61
N ARG A 116 34.26 -4.23 -4.51
CA ARG A 116 33.27 -3.15 -4.51
C ARG A 116 33.68 -1.98 -3.61
N ARG A 117 33.15 -0.80 -3.96
CA ARG A 117 33.25 0.42 -3.14
C ARG A 117 32.61 0.17 -1.77
N ALA A 118 33.37 0.42 -0.72
CA ALA A 118 32.87 0.41 0.65
C ALA A 118 31.73 1.44 0.80
N GLY A 119 30.65 1.05 1.48
CA GLY A 119 29.54 1.95 1.84
C GLY A 119 28.31 1.91 0.94
N LEU A 120 28.25 1.03 -0.08
CA LEU A 120 27.03 0.82 -0.88
C LEU A 120 26.41 -0.54 -0.58
N SER A 121 25.11 -0.52 -0.25
CA SER A 121 24.27 -1.70 -0.02
C SER A 121 24.29 -2.62 -1.25
N ASN A 122 24.37 -3.93 -1.03
CA ASN A 122 24.38 -4.94 -2.11
C ASN A 122 22.99 -5.17 -2.72
N SER A 123 21.95 -4.48 -2.26
CA SER A 123 20.56 -4.68 -2.68
C SER A 123 20.18 -3.74 -3.83
N ILE A 124 19.88 -4.29 -5.02
CA ILE A 124 19.31 -3.56 -6.18
C ILE A 124 17.84 -3.16 -5.94
N LEU A 125 17.27 -3.56 -4.79
CA LEU A 125 15.86 -3.39 -4.48
C LEU A 125 15.58 -2.19 -3.54
N GLU A 126 16.61 -1.42 -3.17
CA GLU A 126 16.46 -0.08 -2.57
C GLU A 126 16.42 0.95 -3.71
N THR A 127 15.23 1.47 -4.01
CA THR A 127 15.01 2.66 -4.88
C THR A 127 14.43 3.80 -4.07
#